data_AF-A0A0N4YH32-F1
#
_entry.id   AF-A0A0N4YH32-F1
#
_cell.length_a   1.000
_cell.length_b   1.000
_cell.length_c   1.000
_cell.angle_alpha   90.00
_cell.angle_beta   90.00
_cell.angle_gamma   90.00
#
_symmetry.space_group_name_H-M   'P 1'
#
loop_
_entity.id
_entity.type
_entity.pdbx_description
1 polymer ?
#
loop_
_entity_poly.entity_id
_entity_poly.type
_entity_poly.pdbx_seq_one_letter_code
_entity_poly.pdbx_strand_id
1 'polypeptide(L)'
;MDVEVTLDSSPSYSFTISASCDRGDRTTMEDRLCVHQGFTKHGMLDYILLGLFDGHAGVEAAQYAKEVLPIQVDRLLRRGWDEEKALRQAFHDTNELMLEEMEGTSWYPAGIRATSPHSLNPQERARIARDGGQVAMDSRGDPRVVFSWCKRHCWARQSRCSHRKRHFPCLNITRSLGDFWSFSSDTGRFAISCDPDIRSFSIADDNIFALCLHSDGVVLSPAHIVKTMSLTSSEEKDEI
;
A
#
# COMPACT_ATOMS: atom_id res chain seq x y z
N MET A 1 -12.48 -55.19 6.05
CA MET A 1 -13.04 -53.88 5.64
C MET A 1 -11.89 -52.92 5.77
N ASP A 2 -11.17 -52.75 4.67
CA ASP A 2 -10.09 -51.79 4.61
C ASP A 2 -10.71 -50.40 4.61
N VAL A 3 -10.43 -49.64 5.67
CA VAL A 3 -10.81 -48.23 5.75
C VAL A 3 -9.77 -47.47 4.94
N GLU A 4 -10.14 -47.19 3.71
CA GLU A 4 -9.36 -46.32 2.82
C GLU A 4 -9.44 -44.91 3.40
N VAL A 5 -8.37 -44.50 4.10
CA VAL A 5 -8.20 -43.11 4.56
C VAL A 5 -7.82 -42.30 3.33
N THR A 6 -8.77 -41.53 2.81
CA THR A 6 -8.50 -40.52 1.80
C THR A 6 -7.56 -39.47 2.39
N LEU A 7 -6.29 -39.53 1.99
CA LEU A 7 -5.32 -38.46 2.25
C LEU A 7 -5.80 -37.21 1.53
N ASP A 8 -5.96 -36.14 2.29
CA ASP A 8 -6.28 -34.79 1.82
C ASP A 8 -5.27 -34.40 0.72
N SER A 9 -5.75 -34.34 -0.52
CA SER A 9 -4.94 -34.08 -1.71
C SER A 9 -4.82 -32.58 -2.00
N SER A 10 -4.72 -31.77 -0.95
CA SER A 10 -4.40 -30.36 -1.10
C SER A 10 -2.92 -30.25 -1.53
N PRO A 11 -2.59 -29.59 -2.65
CA PRO A 11 -1.19 -29.41 -3.05
C PRO A 11 -0.39 -28.76 -1.92
N SER A 12 0.70 -29.42 -1.51
CA SER A 12 1.62 -28.86 -0.52
C SER A 12 2.48 -27.80 -1.21
N TYR A 13 2.06 -26.54 -1.12
CA TYR A 13 2.85 -25.42 -1.60
C TYR A 13 3.99 -25.16 -0.61
N SER A 14 5.24 -25.23 -1.08
CA SER A 14 6.40 -24.72 -0.36
C SER A 14 6.77 -23.35 -0.91
N PHE A 15 6.85 -22.35 -0.03
CA PHE A 15 7.27 -21.00 -0.38
C PHE A 15 8.47 -20.59 0.46
N THR A 16 9.38 -19.84 -0.15
CA THR A 16 10.49 -19.17 0.53
C THR A 16 10.32 -17.67 0.32
N ILE A 17 10.32 -16.91 1.40
CA ILE A 17 10.17 -15.45 1.37
C ILE A 17 11.46 -14.82 1.84
N SER A 18 12.07 -14.01 0.98
CA SER A 18 13.18 -13.12 1.33
C SER A 18 12.74 -11.67 1.17
N ALA A 19 13.22 -10.80 2.04
CA ALA A 19 12.88 -9.37 1.98
C ALA A 19 14.04 -8.54 2.52
N SER A 20 14.25 -7.36 1.92
CA SER A 20 15.33 -6.43 2.31
C SER A 20 14.86 -4.98 2.14
N CYS A 21 15.35 -4.10 2.99
CA CYS A 21 15.19 -2.65 2.90
C CYS A 21 16.57 -1.99 2.97
N ASP A 22 16.81 -1.01 2.11
CA ASP A 22 17.98 -0.14 2.19
C ASP A 22 17.53 1.32 2.15
N ARG A 23 18.04 2.13 3.09
CA ARG A 23 17.79 3.57 3.13
C ARG A 23 18.47 4.29 1.96
N GLY A 24 19.61 3.77 1.51
CA GLY A 24 20.49 4.44 0.56
C GLY A 24 20.86 5.85 1.04
N ASP A 25 20.79 6.81 0.11
CA ASP A 25 21.18 8.21 0.32
C ASP A 25 20.11 9.07 1.02
N ARG A 26 18.96 8.49 1.41
CA ARG A 26 17.91 9.24 2.11
C ARG A 26 18.29 9.51 3.57
N THR A 27 17.74 10.58 4.13
CA THR A 27 17.93 10.94 5.55
C THR A 27 17.19 10.00 6.50
N THR A 28 16.06 9.47 6.06
CA THR A 28 15.14 8.62 6.83
C THR A 28 14.81 7.36 6.03
N MET A 29 14.56 6.25 6.73
CA MET A 29 14.08 4.99 6.13
C MET A 29 12.56 4.92 6.33
N GLU A 30 11.81 5.38 5.33
CA GLU A 30 10.34 5.54 5.41
C GLU A 30 9.58 4.30 4.89
N ASP A 31 10.20 3.46 4.05
CA ASP A 31 9.59 2.21 3.60
C ASP A 31 9.42 1.20 4.74
N ARG A 32 8.36 0.39 4.66
CA ARG A 32 8.05 -0.70 5.57
C ARG A 32 7.65 -1.97 4.82
N LEU A 33 8.15 -3.09 5.30
CA LEU A 33 7.80 -4.44 4.84
C LEU A 33 6.94 -5.17 5.86
N CYS A 34 5.94 -5.89 5.36
CA CYS A 34 5.08 -6.77 6.15
C CYS A 34 5.01 -8.16 5.52
N VAL A 35 5.20 -9.18 6.35
CA VAL A 35 4.89 -10.58 6.04
C VAL A 35 3.95 -11.05 7.14
N HIS A 36 2.69 -11.29 6.80
CA HIS A 36 1.66 -11.72 7.73
C HIS A 36 1.10 -13.07 7.29
N GLN A 37 0.99 -14.01 8.23
CA GLN A 37 0.49 -15.36 8.00
C GLN A 37 -0.88 -15.51 8.64
N GLY A 38 -1.90 -15.77 7.82
CA GLY A 38 -3.25 -16.10 8.29
C GLY A 38 -3.39 -17.60 8.45
N PHE A 39 -3.95 -18.06 9.58
CA PHE A 39 -4.15 -19.47 9.88
C PHE A 39 -5.64 -19.80 10.04
N THR A 40 -6.04 -20.96 9.52
CA THR A 40 -7.37 -21.54 9.76
C THR A 40 -7.60 -21.80 11.25
N LYS A 41 -8.86 -22.07 11.63
CA LYS A 41 -9.22 -22.46 13.01
C LYS A 41 -8.50 -23.71 13.51
N HIS A 42 -8.00 -24.55 12.60
CA HIS A 42 -7.27 -25.78 12.90
C HIS A 42 -5.74 -25.58 12.91
N GLY A 43 -5.26 -24.33 12.76
CA GLY A 43 -3.83 -24.01 12.78
C GLY A 43 -3.10 -24.29 11.47
N MET A 44 -3.81 -24.68 10.40
CA MET A 44 -3.21 -24.79 9.07
C MET A 44 -3.06 -23.40 8.45
N LEU A 45 -1.93 -23.15 7.79
CA LEU A 45 -1.73 -21.91 7.04
C LEU A 45 -2.81 -21.78 5.97
N ASP A 46 -3.46 -20.62 5.95
CA ASP A 46 -4.59 -20.32 5.07
C ASP A 46 -4.14 -19.40 3.93
N TYR A 47 -3.46 -18.31 4.28
CA TYR A 47 -2.95 -17.35 3.32
C TYR A 47 -1.73 -16.59 3.86
N ILE A 48 -1.02 -15.91 2.97
CA ILE A 48 0.06 -14.98 3.29
C ILE A 48 -0.26 -13.61 2.72
N LEU A 49 -0.12 -12.57 3.53
CA LEU A 49 -0.15 -11.18 3.08
C LEU A 49 1.27 -10.65 3.05
N LEU A 50 1.69 -10.20 1.86
CA LEU A 50 2.94 -9.50 1.63
C LEU A 50 2.62 -8.02 1.40
N GLY A 51 3.19 -7.15 2.22
CA GLY A 51 3.00 -5.70 2.12
C GLY A 51 4.33 -4.98 1.95
N LEU A 52 4.38 -4.07 0.97
CA LEU A 52 5.45 -3.08 0.83
C LEU A 52 4.81 -1.69 0.84
N PHE A 53 5.20 -0.89 1.83
CA PHE A 53 4.67 0.44 2.07
C PHE A 53 5.78 1.44 1.86
N ASP A 54 5.70 2.22 0.78
CA ASP A 54 6.66 3.28 0.45
C ASP A 54 6.16 4.58 1.08
N GLY A 55 6.79 4.98 2.19
CA GLY A 55 6.36 6.11 3.01
C GLY A 55 6.86 7.44 2.49
N HIS A 56 6.07 8.49 2.70
CA HIS A 56 6.47 9.85 2.38
C HIS A 56 6.06 10.86 3.46
N ALA A 57 6.90 11.88 3.63
CA ALA A 57 6.72 12.97 4.58
C ALA A 57 6.63 12.50 6.04
N GLY A 58 7.31 11.38 6.34
CA GLY A 58 7.24 10.69 7.61
C GLY A 58 7.10 9.19 7.43
N VAL A 59 7.56 8.44 8.43
CA VAL A 59 7.50 6.98 8.45
C VAL A 59 6.23 6.44 9.09
N GLU A 60 5.50 7.32 9.76
CA GLU A 60 4.50 6.95 10.74
C GLU A 60 3.28 6.31 10.08
N ALA A 61 2.84 6.81 8.92
CA ALA A 61 1.78 6.18 8.11
C ALA A 61 2.18 4.77 7.63
N ALA A 62 3.45 4.58 7.24
CA ALA A 62 3.96 3.29 6.76
C ALA A 62 4.04 2.26 7.88
N GLN A 63 4.50 2.71 9.05
CA GLN A 63 4.54 1.90 10.25
C GLN A 63 3.13 1.47 10.64
N TYR A 64 2.17 2.41 10.70
CA TYR A 64 0.81 2.12 11.07
C TYR A 64 0.13 1.14 10.11
N ALA A 65 0.26 1.36 8.80
CA ALA A 65 -0.31 0.45 7.81
C ALA A 65 0.30 -0.95 7.87
N LYS A 66 1.61 -1.08 8.10
CA LYS A 66 2.27 -2.37 8.32
C LYS A 66 1.64 -3.15 9.48
N GLU A 67 1.30 -2.47 10.56
CA GLU A 67 0.78 -3.09 11.78
C GLU A 67 -0.72 -3.39 11.71
N VAL A 68 -1.51 -2.49 11.10
CA VAL A 68 -2.97 -2.52 11.18
C VAL A 68 -3.63 -3.16 9.97
N LEU A 69 -3.14 -2.89 8.75
CA LEU A 69 -3.79 -3.38 7.52
C LEU A 69 -3.94 -4.91 7.49
N PRO A 70 -2.91 -5.72 7.81
CA PRO A 70 -3.04 -7.18 7.77
C PRO A 70 -4.09 -7.70 8.76
N ILE A 71 -4.22 -7.04 9.92
CA ILE A 71 -5.20 -7.38 10.95
C ILE A 71 -6.62 -7.11 10.43
N GLN A 72 -6.85 -5.99 9.75
CA GLN A 72 -8.15 -5.68 9.16
C GLN A 72 -8.53 -6.68 8.07
N VAL A 73 -7.57 -7.06 7.22
CA VAL A 73 -7.77 -8.08 6.18
C VAL A 73 -8.15 -9.43 6.82
N ASP A 74 -7.35 -9.94 7.77
CA ASP A 74 -7.66 -11.22 8.45
C ASP A 74 -9.05 -11.17 9.08
N ARG A 75 -9.35 -10.12 9.84
CA ARG A 75 -10.65 -9.95 10.50
C ARG A 75 -11.82 -10.05 9.51
N LEU A 76 -11.71 -9.44 8.33
CA LEU A 76 -12.78 -9.47 7.32
C LEU A 76 -12.89 -10.82 6.61
N LEU A 77 -11.76 -11.44 6.26
CA LEU A 77 -11.73 -12.79 5.69
C LEU A 77 -12.34 -13.81 6.66
N ARG A 78 -12.01 -13.73 7.96
CA ARG A 78 -12.58 -14.59 9.01
C ARG A 78 -14.08 -14.40 9.21
N ARG A 79 -14.63 -13.26 8.80
CA ARG A 79 -16.08 -12.98 8.76
C ARG A 79 -16.75 -13.50 7.48
N GLY A 80 -16.01 -14.16 6.58
CA GLY A 80 -16.53 -14.73 5.34
C GLY A 80 -16.72 -13.68 4.23
N TRP A 81 -16.01 -12.56 4.30
CA TRP A 81 -16.01 -11.59 3.21
C TRP A 81 -15.25 -12.15 2.01
N ASP A 82 -15.74 -11.81 0.81
CA ASP A 82 -15.00 -11.98 -0.44
C ASP A 82 -13.64 -11.26 -0.36
N GLU A 83 -12.59 -11.87 -0.90
CA GLU A 83 -11.21 -11.40 -0.78
C GLU A 83 -11.01 -9.97 -1.30
N GLU A 84 -11.57 -9.65 -2.47
CA GLU A 84 -11.46 -8.34 -3.08
C GLU A 84 -12.17 -7.28 -2.20
N LYS A 85 -13.38 -7.62 -1.73
CA LYS A 85 -14.14 -6.74 -0.83
C LYS A 85 -13.46 -6.58 0.52
N ALA A 86 -12.90 -7.66 1.06
CA ALA A 86 -12.17 -7.66 2.33
C ALA A 86 -10.93 -6.77 2.24
N LEU A 87 -10.13 -6.90 1.18
CA LEU A 87 -8.94 -6.08 0.97
C LEU A 87 -9.31 -4.60 0.81
N ARG A 88 -10.27 -4.28 -0.06
CA ARG A 88 -10.72 -2.88 -0.25
C ARG A 88 -11.23 -2.27 1.05
N GLN A 89 -12.10 -2.97 1.76
CA GLN A 89 -12.65 -2.48 3.02
C GLN A 89 -11.57 -2.35 4.10
N ALA A 90 -10.60 -3.27 4.15
CA ALA A 90 -9.47 -3.19 5.07
C ALA A 90 -8.62 -1.92 4.85
N PHE A 91 -8.43 -1.48 3.60
CA PHE A 91 -7.77 -0.20 3.31
C PHE A 91 -8.56 0.99 3.88
N HIS A 92 -9.89 1.02 3.67
CA HIS A 92 -10.75 2.05 4.23
C HIS A 92 -10.73 2.05 5.77
N ASP A 93 -10.95 0.90 6.40
CA ASP A 93 -10.94 0.74 7.86
C ASP A 93 -9.58 1.15 8.44
N THR A 94 -8.48 0.77 7.81
CA THR A 94 -7.13 1.16 8.24
C THR A 94 -6.92 2.66 8.13
N ASN A 95 -7.41 3.29 7.06
CA ASN A 95 -7.31 4.74 6.87
C ASN A 95 -8.13 5.52 7.91
N GLU A 96 -9.33 5.04 8.25
CA GLU A 96 -10.17 5.62 9.29
C GLU A 96 -9.53 5.50 10.68
N LEU A 97 -9.04 4.31 11.04
CA LEU A 97 -8.33 4.12 12.31
C LEU A 97 -7.05 4.97 12.41
N MET A 98 -6.32 5.10 11.30
CA MET A 98 -5.13 5.97 11.24
C MET A 98 -5.50 7.44 11.46
N LEU A 99 -6.64 7.90 10.93
CA LEU A 99 -7.12 9.25 11.15
C LEU A 99 -7.50 9.49 12.62
N GLU A 100 -8.22 8.55 13.24
CA GLU A 100 -8.59 8.62 14.66
C GLU A 100 -7.35 8.72 15.58
N GLU A 101 -6.32 7.91 15.28
CA GLU A 101 -5.02 7.96 15.99
C GLU A 101 -4.33 9.33 15.81
N MET A 102 -4.44 9.94 14.62
CA MET A 102 -3.90 11.26 14.33
C MET A 102 -4.65 12.39 15.05
N GLU A 103 -5.96 12.28 15.26
CA GLU A 103 -6.72 13.28 16.04
C GLU A 103 -6.27 13.31 17.52
N GLY A 104 -5.74 12.20 18.03
CA GLY A 104 -5.16 12.08 19.38
C GLY A 104 -3.70 12.52 19.50
N THR A 105 -3.00 12.82 18.41
CA THR A 105 -1.55 13.02 18.40
C THR A 105 -1.12 14.23 17.53
N SER A 106 0.09 14.76 17.73
CA SER A 106 0.62 15.88 16.91
C SER A 106 1.26 15.38 15.61
N TRP A 107 0.58 14.48 14.88
CA TRP A 107 1.14 13.91 13.65
C TRP A 107 1.12 14.90 12.49
N TYR A 108 2.21 14.91 11.73
CA TYR A 108 2.38 15.66 10.50
C TYR A 108 1.68 14.93 9.33
N PRO A 109 1.47 15.60 8.17
CA PRO A 109 0.76 15.03 7.01
C PRO A 109 1.58 13.94 6.28
N ALA A 110 1.87 12.83 6.96
CA ALA A 110 2.49 11.66 6.38
C ALA A 110 1.46 10.83 5.60
N GLY A 111 1.93 10.12 4.58
CA GLY A 111 1.13 9.18 3.81
C GLY A 111 2.02 8.07 3.26
N ILE A 112 1.40 7.07 2.65
CA ILE A 112 2.13 5.95 2.02
C ILE A 112 1.58 5.53 0.68
N ARG A 113 2.47 5.19 -0.24
CA ARG A 113 2.12 4.56 -1.51
C ARG A 113 2.08 3.03 -1.36
N ALA A 114 0.94 2.44 -1.70
CA ALA A 114 0.80 0.99 -1.86
C ALA A 114 1.10 0.60 -3.32
N THR A 115 2.32 0.11 -3.53
CA THR A 115 2.75 -0.82 -4.61
C THR A 115 2.51 -0.50 -6.11
N SER A 116 1.85 0.59 -6.52
CA SER A 116 1.86 1.02 -7.93
C SER A 116 1.89 2.55 -8.14
N PRO A 117 2.60 3.06 -9.17
CA PRO A 117 2.55 4.47 -9.52
C PRO A 117 1.20 4.81 -10.16
N HIS A 118 0.27 5.35 -9.39
CA HIS A 118 -0.87 6.06 -9.96
C HIS A 118 -0.37 7.37 -10.54
N SER A 119 -0.03 7.32 -11.82
CA SER A 119 0.27 8.51 -12.59
C SER A 119 -0.94 9.45 -12.57
N LEU A 120 -0.67 10.75 -12.70
CA LEU A 120 -1.69 11.79 -12.94
C LEU A 120 -2.25 11.66 -14.37
N ASN A 121 -2.85 10.51 -14.66
CA ASN A 121 -3.57 10.23 -15.89
C ASN A 121 -4.89 11.04 -15.93
N PRO A 122 -5.56 11.14 -17.09
CA PRO A 122 -6.78 11.94 -17.21
C PRO A 122 -7.90 11.55 -16.23
N GLN A 123 -8.05 10.25 -15.95
CA GLN A 123 -9.09 9.74 -15.04
C GLN A 123 -8.81 10.16 -13.59
N GLU A 124 -7.58 9.99 -13.12
CA GLU A 124 -7.17 10.40 -11.77
C GLU A 124 -7.20 11.93 -11.60
N ARG A 125 -6.86 12.70 -12.65
CA ARG A 125 -7.04 14.16 -12.64
C ARG A 125 -8.49 14.58 -12.48
N ALA A 126 -9.40 13.94 -13.24
CA ALA A 126 -10.83 14.20 -13.12
C ALA A 126 -11.36 13.80 -11.73
N ARG A 127 -10.87 12.68 -11.18
CA ARG A 127 -11.19 12.22 -9.81
C ARG A 127 -10.76 13.25 -8.76
N ILE A 128 -9.51 13.68 -8.80
CA ILE A 128 -8.94 14.70 -7.91
C ILE A 128 -9.73 16.00 -7.98
N ALA A 129 -10.02 16.49 -9.19
CA ALA A 129 -10.78 17.73 -9.37
C ALA A 129 -12.21 17.63 -8.80
N ARG A 130 -12.89 16.50 -9.06
CA ARG A 130 -14.22 16.22 -8.52
C ARG A 130 -14.22 16.14 -6.99
N ASP A 131 -13.17 15.57 -6.40
CA ASP A 131 -13.06 15.38 -4.95
C ASP A 131 -12.49 16.64 -4.25
N GLY A 132 -12.26 17.75 -4.98
CA GLY A 132 -11.90 19.07 -4.45
C GLY A 132 -10.39 19.35 -4.39
N GLY A 133 -9.57 18.45 -4.94
CA GLY A 133 -8.14 18.64 -5.10
C GLY A 133 -7.77 19.43 -6.36
N GLN A 134 -6.49 19.76 -6.47
CA GLN A 134 -5.94 20.50 -7.61
C GLN A 134 -4.65 19.85 -8.10
N VAL A 135 -4.36 20.01 -9.38
CA VAL A 135 -3.11 19.57 -10.00
C VAL A 135 -2.47 20.76 -10.69
N ALA A 136 -1.19 20.99 -10.43
CA ALA A 136 -0.41 22.05 -11.05
C ALA A 136 0.97 21.52 -11.46
N MET A 137 1.64 22.22 -12.37
CA MET A 137 3.00 21.86 -12.76
C MET A 137 3.99 22.35 -11.70
N ASP A 138 4.97 21.52 -11.36
CA ASP A 138 6.14 21.95 -10.58
C ASP A 138 7.11 22.77 -11.45
N SER A 139 8.19 23.26 -10.84
CA SER A 139 9.21 24.06 -11.54
C SER A 139 9.95 23.29 -12.64
N ARG A 140 9.86 21.96 -12.68
CA ARG A 140 10.44 21.09 -13.72
C ARG A 140 9.44 20.77 -14.83
N GLY A 141 8.19 21.24 -14.71
CA GLY A 141 7.12 20.96 -15.67
C GLY A 141 6.37 19.66 -15.40
N ASP A 142 6.64 18.99 -14.28
CA ASP A 142 5.95 17.76 -13.93
C ASP A 142 4.62 18.05 -13.22
N PRO A 143 3.55 17.32 -13.56
CA PRO A 143 2.29 17.47 -12.86
C PRO A 143 2.40 16.94 -11.43
N ARG A 144 1.90 17.71 -10.47
CA ARG A 144 1.81 17.34 -9.05
C ARG A 144 0.44 17.68 -8.47
N VAL A 145 -0.05 16.86 -7.55
CA VAL A 145 -1.17 17.22 -6.70
C VAL A 145 -0.75 18.35 -5.77
N VAL A 146 -1.62 19.34 -5.66
CA VAL A 146 -1.38 20.56 -4.90
C VAL A 146 -1.73 20.35 -3.44
N PHE A 147 -0.71 20.43 -2.59
CA PHE A 147 -0.89 20.56 -1.14
C PHE A 147 -1.41 21.96 -0.80
N SER A 148 -2.62 22.01 -0.27
CA SER A 148 -3.29 23.24 0.13
C SER A 148 -3.23 23.40 1.64
N TRP A 149 -2.29 24.20 2.11
CA TRP A 149 -1.98 24.36 3.53
C TRP A 149 -2.56 25.64 4.12
N CYS A 150 -3.13 25.54 5.33
CA CYS A 150 -3.47 26.70 6.15
C CYS A 150 -2.79 26.62 7.53
N LYS A 151 -2.44 27.78 8.10
CA LYS A 151 -1.76 27.87 9.42
C LYS A 151 -2.51 27.21 10.58
N ARG A 152 -3.84 27.05 10.46
CA ARG A 152 -4.69 26.46 11.50
C ARG A 152 -4.91 24.96 11.33
N HIS A 153 -4.30 24.33 10.32
CA HIS A 153 -4.43 22.90 10.07
C HIS A 153 -5.90 22.43 10.07
N CYS A 154 -6.80 23.21 9.46
CA CYS A 154 -8.24 22.95 9.50
C CYS A 154 -8.64 21.58 8.90
N TRP A 155 -7.79 21.02 8.04
CA TRP A 155 -7.92 19.68 7.48
C TRP A 155 -7.88 18.60 8.57
N ALA A 156 -7.08 18.79 9.63
CA ALA A 156 -6.96 17.82 10.73
C ALA A 156 -8.23 17.69 11.57
N ARG A 157 -9.15 18.66 11.47
CA ARG A 157 -10.48 18.62 12.12
C ARG A 157 -11.61 18.39 11.12
N GLN A 158 -11.26 18.08 9.87
CA GLN A 158 -12.20 17.96 8.76
C GLN A 158 -13.21 19.12 8.69
N SER A 159 -12.75 20.32 9.04
CA SER A 159 -13.60 21.48 9.27
C SER A 159 -13.54 22.44 8.10
N ARG A 160 -14.63 23.18 7.86
CA ARG A 160 -14.62 24.27 6.89
C ARG A 160 -13.49 25.25 7.18
N CYS A 161 -12.68 25.52 6.16
CA CYS A 161 -11.52 26.39 6.27
C CYS A 161 -11.75 27.69 5.50
N SER A 162 -12.04 28.77 6.23
CA SER A 162 -12.12 30.15 5.69
C SER A 162 -10.77 30.90 5.70
N HIS A 163 -9.72 30.28 6.25
CA HIS A 163 -8.40 30.89 6.36
C HIS A 163 -7.68 30.95 5.00
N ARG A 164 -6.75 31.90 4.87
CA ARG A 164 -5.86 31.98 3.70
C ARG A 164 -5.05 30.69 3.55
N LYS A 165 -5.16 30.06 2.39
CA LYS A 165 -4.42 28.85 2.01
C LYS A 165 -3.16 29.22 1.22
N ARG A 166 -2.11 28.42 1.38
CA ARG A 166 -0.94 28.37 0.50
C ARG A 166 -1.02 27.09 -0.31
N HIS A 167 -0.61 27.16 -1.57
CA HIS A 167 -0.73 26.06 -2.52
C HIS A 167 0.66 25.66 -3.00
N PHE A 168 1.00 24.39 -2.85
CA PHE A 168 2.32 23.85 -3.22
C PHE A 168 2.14 22.60 -4.09
N PRO A 169 2.57 22.61 -5.37
CA PRO A 169 2.57 21.41 -6.21
C PRO A 169 3.70 20.49 -5.75
N CYS A 170 3.40 19.47 -4.96
CA CYS A 170 4.45 18.64 -4.33
C CYS A 170 4.24 17.13 -4.44
N LEU A 171 3.00 16.63 -4.53
CA LEU A 171 2.76 15.20 -4.46
C LEU A 171 2.65 14.58 -5.86
N ASN A 172 3.39 13.50 -6.10
CA ASN A 172 3.42 12.79 -7.39
C ASN A 172 2.55 11.52 -7.42
N ILE A 173 1.75 11.29 -6.38
CA ILE A 173 0.78 10.19 -6.27
C ILE A 173 -0.65 10.72 -6.23
N THR A 174 -1.61 9.86 -6.54
CA THR A 174 -3.04 10.18 -6.45
C THR A 174 -3.78 9.29 -5.47
N ARG A 175 -3.14 8.22 -4.97
CA ARG A 175 -3.70 7.29 -3.99
C ARG A 175 -2.68 6.93 -2.92
N SER A 176 -3.13 6.82 -1.69
CA SER A 176 -2.34 6.46 -0.51
C SER A 176 -3.24 6.18 0.68
N LEU A 177 -2.70 5.45 1.66
CA LEU A 177 -3.21 5.53 3.03
C LEU A 177 -2.60 6.76 3.71
N GLY A 178 -3.37 7.43 4.56
CA GLY A 178 -2.98 8.70 5.16
C GLY A 178 -3.28 9.89 4.25
N ASP A 179 -2.33 10.84 4.12
CA ASP A 179 -2.48 12.07 3.34
C ASP A 179 -3.78 12.86 3.65
N PHE A 180 -4.18 12.87 4.92
CA PHE A 180 -5.44 13.48 5.37
C PHE A 180 -5.54 15.00 5.13
N TRP A 181 -4.40 15.64 4.85
CA TRP A 181 -4.36 17.02 4.37
C TRP A 181 -5.15 17.24 3.09
N SER A 182 -5.38 16.18 2.31
CA SER A 182 -6.11 16.21 1.05
C SER A 182 -7.63 16.31 1.22
N PHE A 183 -8.12 16.37 2.46
CA PHE A 183 -9.53 16.57 2.76
C PHE A 183 -10.06 17.91 2.23
N SER A 184 -11.14 17.84 1.47
CA SER A 184 -11.90 18.99 1.01
C SER A 184 -13.19 19.12 1.81
N SER A 185 -13.32 20.22 2.58
CA SER A 185 -14.54 20.54 3.31
C SER A 185 -15.74 20.85 2.43
N ASP A 186 -15.50 21.12 1.15
CA ASP A 186 -16.55 21.49 0.19
C ASP A 186 -17.22 20.24 -0.39
N THR A 187 -16.46 19.16 -0.56
CA THR A 187 -16.93 17.88 -1.10
C THR A 187 -17.13 16.82 -0.02
N GLY A 188 -16.55 17.01 1.17
CA GLY A 188 -16.52 15.99 2.23
C GLY A 188 -15.66 14.79 1.88
N ARG A 189 -14.71 14.93 0.95
CA ARG A 189 -13.90 13.83 0.41
C ARG A 189 -12.41 14.17 0.44
N PHE A 190 -11.59 13.12 0.45
CA PHE A 190 -10.15 13.22 0.26
C PHE A 190 -9.81 13.22 -1.22
N ALA A 191 -9.01 14.19 -1.68
CA ALA A 191 -8.53 14.22 -3.05
C ALA A 191 -7.57 13.05 -3.34
N ILE A 192 -6.79 12.65 -2.33
CA ILE A 192 -5.96 11.45 -2.38
C ILE A 192 -6.79 10.28 -1.84
N SER A 193 -7.00 9.25 -2.66
CA SER A 193 -7.88 8.13 -2.32
C SER A 193 -7.11 7.02 -1.61
N CYS A 194 -7.69 6.44 -0.56
CA CYS A 194 -7.19 5.18 0.03
C CYS A 194 -7.74 3.92 -0.67
N ASP A 195 -8.65 4.07 -1.64
CA ASP A 195 -9.24 2.95 -2.39
C ASP A 195 -8.16 2.26 -3.26
N PRO A 196 -7.82 0.99 -3.00
CA PRO A 196 -6.79 0.27 -3.75
C PRO A 196 -7.30 -0.22 -5.11
N ASP A 197 -6.39 -0.29 -6.08
CA ASP A 197 -6.62 -1.06 -7.30
C ASP A 197 -6.33 -2.54 -7.01
N ILE A 198 -7.29 -3.42 -7.28
CA ILE A 198 -7.18 -4.85 -6.97
C ILE A 198 -7.27 -5.65 -8.27
N ARG A 199 -6.40 -6.67 -8.39
CA ARG A 199 -6.42 -7.66 -9.46
C ARG A 199 -6.19 -9.05 -8.87
N SER A 200 -6.95 -10.02 -9.35
CA SER A 200 -6.83 -11.43 -8.98
C SER A 200 -6.25 -12.24 -10.13
N PHE A 201 -5.33 -13.15 -9.81
CA PHE A 201 -4.75 -14.08 -10.78
C PHE A 201 -4.79 -15.48 -10.19
N SER A 202 -5.27 -16.46 -10.98
CA SER A 202 -5.16 -17.87 -10.60
C SER A 202 -3.76 -18.38 -10.94
N ILE A 203 -3.12 -19.01 -9.96
CA ILE A 203 -1.81 -19.66 -10.13
C ILE A 203 -2.09 -21.16 -10.30
N ALA A 204 -1.67 -21.76 -11.41
CA ALA A 204 -1.84 -23.19 -11.62
C ALA A 204 -0.74 -24.00 -10.91
N ASP A 205 -1.11 -25.18 -10.42
CA ASP A 205 -0.34 -26.03 -9.49
C ASP A 205 1.01 -26.54 -10.02
N ASP A 206 1.23 -26.47 -11.33
CA ASP A 206 2.45 -26.92 -12.00
C ASP A 206 3.50 -25.81 -12.19
N ASN A 207 3.21 -24.57 -11.75
CA ASN A 207 4.09 -23.44 -11.98
C ASN A 207 4.94 -23.11 -10.76
N ILE A 208 6.27 -23.19 -10.93
CA ILE A 208 7.20 -22.45 -10.10
C ILE A 208 7.05 -20.98 -10.51
N PHE A 209 6.46 -20.17 -9.62
CA PHE A 209 6.36 -18.74 -9.82
C PHE A 209 7.24 -18.00 -8.81
N ALA A 210 7.83 -16.89 -9.25
CA ALA A 210 8.48 -15.94 -8.38
C ALA A 210 7.67 -14.65 -8.37
N LEU A 211 7.31 -14.18 -7.18
CA LEU A 211 6.69 -12.87 -6.98
C LEU A 211 7.74 -11.90 -6.46
N CYS A 212 7.99 -10.82 -7.20
CA CYS A 212 8.88 -9.74 -6.77
C CYS A 212 8.05 -8.48 -6.51
N LEU A 213 8.16 -7.95 -5.29
CA LEU A 213 7.56 -6.67 -4.89
C LEU A 213 8.71 -5.69 -4.58
N HIS A 214 8.66 -4.49 -5.14
CA HIS A 214 9.68 -3.46 -4.91
C HIS A 214 9.07 -2.04 -4.94
N SER A 215 9.73 -1.09 -4.29
CA SER A 215 9.34 0.33 -4.33
C SER A 215 9.91 1.00 -5.58
N ASP A 216 9.57 2.27 -5.80
CA ASP A 216 10.07 3.01 -6.97
C ASP A 216 11.57 3.35 -6.87
N GLY A 217 12.19 3.13 -5.71
CA GLY A 217 13.64 3.22 -5.51
C GLY A 217 14.45 2.15 -6.25
N VAL A 218 13.83 1.03 -6.66
CA VAL A 218 14.50 0.00 -7.48
C VAL A 218 14.44 0.39 -8.96
N VAL A 219 15.56 0.90 -9.48
CA VAL A 219 15.67 1.39 -10.87
C VAL A 219 16.11 0.28 -11.83
N LEU A 220 15.45 -0.89 -11.76
CA LEU A 220 15.69 -2.01 -12.66
C LEU A 220 14.47 -2.26 -13.55
N SER A 221 14.72 -2.63 -14.81
CA SER A 221 13.63 -3.09 -15.68
C SER A 221 13.15 -4.47 -15.22
N PRO A 222 11.89 -4.85 -15.47
CA PRO A 222 11.39 -6.19 -15.15
C PRO A 222 12.27 -7.30 -15.74
N ALA A 223 12.78 -7.12 -16.97
CA ALA A 223 13.69 -8.07 -17.60
C ALA A 223 15.03 -8.20 -16.86
N HIS A 224 15.58 -7.10 -16.34
CA HIS A 224 16.79 -7.14 -15.53
C HIS A 224 16.56 -7.80 -14.17
N ILE A 225 15.42 -7.53 -13.51
CA ILE A 225 15.06 -8.19 -12.24
C ILE A 225 15.01 -9.70 -12.42
N VAL A 226 14.26 -10.18 -13.42
CA VAL A 226 14.13 -11.62 -13.71
C VAL A 226 15.49 -12.25 -14.05
N LYS A 227 16.33 -11.55 -14.82
CA LYS A 227 17.69 -12.02 -15.15
C LYS A 227 18.55 -12.17 -13.89
N THR A 228 18.55 -11.18 -13.00
CA THR A 228 19.32 -11.23 -11.75
C THR A 228 18.86 -12.37 -10.85
N MET A 229 17.54 -12.55 -10.68
CA MET A 229 16.99 -13.66 -9.88
C MET A 229 17.36 -15.04 -10.44
N SER A 230 17.45 -15.16 -11.77
CA SER A 230 17.83 -16.41 -12.42
C SER A 230 19.30 -16.73 -12.20
N LEU A 231 20.18 -15.72 -12.23
CA LEU A 231 21.62 -15.89 -12.01
C LEU A 231 21.94 -16.31 -10.57
N THR A 232 21.29 -15.71 -9.58
CA THR A 232 21.47 -16.09 -8.17
C THR A 232 21.02 -17.53 -7.88
N SER A 233 20.03 -18.05 -8.62
CA SER A 233 19.58 -19.44 -8.47
C SER A 233 20.53 -20.48 -9.10
N SER A 234 21.38 -20.06 -10.04
CA SER A 234 22.41 -20.93 -10.64
C SER A 234 23.69 -20.98 -9.81
N GLU A 235 24.08 -19.87 -9.17
CA GLU A 235 25.29 -19.81 -8.34
C GLU A 235 25.16 -20.71 -7.09
N GLU A 236 23.98 -20.80 -6.47
CA GLU A 236 23.73 -21.74 -5.36
C GLU A 236 23.80 -23.22 -5.77
N LYS A 237 23.68 -23.55 -7.06
CA LYS A 237 23.79 -24.94 -7.55
C LYS A 237 25.22 -25.39 -7.83
N ASP A 238 26.13 -24.44 -8.07
CA ASP A 238 27.54 -24.74 -8.36
C ASP A 238 28.39 -24.83 -7.08
N GLU A 239 27.83 -24.51 -5.91
CA GLU A 239 28.48 -24.60 -4.59
C GLU A 239 28.08 -25.86 -3.76
N ILE A 240 27.39 -26.84 -4.36
CA ILE A 240 27.00 -28.12 -3.71
C ILE A 240 27.68 -29.32 -4.39
#